data_AF-A0A7X9BP39-F1
#
_entry.id   AF-A0A7X9BP39-F1
#
_cell.length_a   1.000
_cell.length_b   1.000
_cell.length_c   1.000
_cell.angle_alpha   90.00
_cell.angle_beta   90.00
_cell.angle_gamma   90.00
#
_symmetry.space_group_name_H-M   'P 1'
#
loop_
_entity.id
_entity.type
_entity.pdbx_description
1 polymer ?
#
loop_
_entity_poly.entity_id
_entity_poly.type
_entity_poly.pdbx_seq_one_letter_code
_entity_poly.pdbx_strand_id
1 'polypeptide(L)'
;MFRGRRWRVAALVLLLIAVGLMVGCSLDLKPLTDKTEDPEPPQLLKVEIHFTDGEVLRGYVRELGVSQEGTVYIGGSSANYLYDASGNVIGVYNYNRVLYMKLID
;
A
#
# COMPACT_ATOMS: atom_id res chain seq x y z
N MET A 1 -16.70 63.42 4.53
CA MET A 1 -17.34 62.50 3.56
C MET A 1 -16.61 61.14 3.38
N PHE A 2 -15.53 60.82 4.12
CA PHE A 2 -14.72 59.59 3.88
C PHE A 2 -15.05 58.38 4.78
N ARG A 3 -15.78 58.58 5.89
CA ARG A 3 -16.06 57.53 6.89
C ARG A 3 -17.15 56.55 6.44
N GLY A 4 -18.15 57.03 5.68
CA GLY A 4 -19.22 56.19 5.11
C GLY A 4 -18.78 55.32 3.94
N ARG A 5 -17.80 55.76 3.13
CA ARG A 5 -17.31 54.98 1.98
C ARG A 5 -16.53 53.74 2.41
N ARG A 6 -15.69 53.87 3.44
CA ARG A 6 -14.93 52.74 4.03
C ARG A 6 -15.85 51.70 4.67
N TRP A 7 -16.94 52.15 5.30
CA TRP A 7 -17.89 51.25 5.95
C TRP A 7 -18.78 50.50 4.95
N ARG A 8 -19.15 51.16 3.84
CA ARG A 8 -19.83 50.51 2.71
C ARG A 8 -18.95 49.45 2.05
N VAL A 9 -17.65 49.71 1.86
CA VAL A 9 -16.71 48.71 1.33
C VAL A 9 -16.52 47.54 2.30
N ALA A 10 -16.38 47.82 3.59
CA ALA A 10 -16.27 46.75 4.61
C ALA A 10 -17.53 45.87 4.65
N ALA A 11 -18.72 46.47 4.59
CA ALA A 11 -19.99 45.74 4.54
C ALA A 11 -20.11 44.87 3.28
N LEU A 12 -19.64 45.38 2.13
CA LEU A 12 -19.70 44.66 0.85
C LEU A 12 -18.73 43.48 0.81
N VAL A 13 -17.53 43.64 1.38
CA VAL A 13 -16.57 42.53 1.57
C VAL A 13 -17.13 41.46 2.51
N LEU A 14 -17.76 41.87 3.62
CA LEU A 14 -18.36 40.93 4.58
C LEU A 14 -19.52 40.14 3.96
N LEU A 15 -20.33 40.81 3.13
CA LEU A 15 -21.41 40.17 2.37
C LEU A 15 -20.88 39.14 1.37
N LEU A 16 -19.80 39.46 0.64
CA LEU A 16 -19.18 38.53 -0.32
C LEU A 16 -18.59 37.29 0.37
N ILE A 17 -18.01 37.45 1.56
CA ILE A 17 -17.52 36.32 2.38
C ILE A 17 -18.70 35.45 2.85
N ALA A 18 -19.78 36.06 3.32
CA ALA A 18 -20.98 35.32 3.75
C ALA A 18 -21.63 34.53 2.61
N VAL A 19 -21.68 35.09 1.40
CA VAL A 19 -22.15 34.39 0.19
C VAL A 19 -21.19 33.26 -0.20
N GLY A 20 -19.87 33.48 -0.08
CA GLY A 20 -18.86 32.45 -0.34
C GLY A 20 -18.94 31.24 0.61
N LEU A 21 -19.31 31.46 1.88
CA LEU A 21 -19.50 30.39 2.86
C LEU A 21 -20.78 29.56 2.63
N MET A 22 -21.78 30.11 1.93
CA MET A 22 -22.99 29.39 1.54
C MET A 22 -22.76 28.48 0.32
N VAL A 23 -21.74 28.77 -0.49
CA VAL A 23 -21.28 27.85 -1.54
C VAL A 23 -20.43 26.79 -0.85
N GLY A 24 -21.11 25.74 -0.36
CA GLY A 24 -20.51 24.62 0.36
C GLY A 24 -19.24 24.14 -0.33
N CYS A 25 -18.10 24.45 0.27
CA CYS A 25 -16.81 23.91 -0.11
C CYS A 25 -16.84 22.43 0.30
N SER A 26 -17.21 21.54 -0.62
CA SER A 26 -16.92 20.11 -0.51
C SER A 26 -15.42 19.90 -0.75
N LEU A 27 -14.59 20.49 0.11
CA LEU A 27 -13.18 20.14 0.19
C LEU A 27 -13.17 18.78 0.86
N ASP A 28 -13.22 17.74 0.04
CA ASP A 28 -13.01 16.36 0.45
C ASP A 28 -11.54 16.25 0.88
N LEU A 29 -11.25 16.68 2.12
CA LEU A 29 -9.95 16.60 2.79
C LEU A 29 -9.70 15.20 3.38
N LYS A 30 -10.61 14.26 3.09
CA LYS A 30 -10.49 12.85 3.45
C LYS A 30 -9.22 12.17 2.96
N PRO A 31 -8.67 12.44 1.75
CA PRO A 31 -7.47 11.73 1.30
C PRO A 31 -6.18 12.22 1.97
N LEU A 32 -6.23 13.26 2.81
CA LEU A 32 -5.06 13.78 3.52
C LEU A 32 -5.01 13.38 5.00
N THR A 33 -6.07 12.72 5.50
CA THR A 33 -6.17 12.29 6.91
C THR A 33 -6.32 10.77 7.05
N ASP A 34 -6.30 10.02 5.95
CA ASP A 34 -5.98 8.59 6.03
C ASP A 34 -4.53 8.47 6.46
N LYS A 35 -4.35 8.49 7.77
CA LYS A 35 -3.27 7.81 8.46
C LYS A 35 -3.29 6.41 7.86
N THR A 36 -2.38 6.18 6.91
CA THR A 36 -2.15 4.87 6.32
C THR A 36 -2.05 3.93 7.51
N GLU A 37 -3.08 3.13 7.74
CA GLU A 37 -2.95 1.99 8.63
C GLU A 37 -1.77 1.24 8.04
N ASP A 38 -0.65 1.18 8.78
CA ASP A 38 0.51 0.42 8.36
C ASP A 38 -0.04 -0.95 7.96
N PRO A 39 0.05 -1.33 6.66
CA PRO A 39 -0.47 -2.61 6.24
C PRO A 39 0.20 -3.65 7.14
N GLU A 40 -0.60 -4.48 7.81
CA GLU A 40 -0.09 -5.51 8.72
C GLU A 40 1.13 -6.17 8.07
N PRO A 41 2.22 -6.38 8.83
CA PRO A 41 3.45 -6.91 8.27
C PRO A 41 3.09 -8.18 7.48
N PRO A 42 3.47 -8.25 6.19
CA PRO A 42 3.00 -9.30 5.30
C PRO A 42 3.28 -10.66 5.93
N GLN A 43 2.23 -11.45 6.12
CA GLN A 43 2.28 -12.73 6.81
C GLN A 43 3.36 -13.61 6.16
N LEU A 44 4.37 -13.99 6.93
CA LEU A 44 5.44 -14.85 6.46
C LEU A 44 5.00 -16.32 6.54
N LEU A 45 5.07 -17.00 5.41
CA LEU A 45 4.73 -18.41 5.26
C LEU A 45 6.00 -19.24 5.32
N LYS A 46 6.10 -20.14 6.30
CA LYS A 46 7.21 -21.08 6.38
C LYS A 46 7.03 -22.17 5.34
N VAL A 47 8.03 -22.34 4.48
CA VAL A 47 7.95 -23.22 3.32
C VAL A 47 9.20 -24.07 3.12
N GLU A 48 8.99 -25.23 2.52
CA GLU A 48 9.99 -26.03 1.85
C GLU A 48 9.81 -25.85 0.33
N ILE A 49 10.83 -25.31 -0.34
CA ILE A 49 10.83 -25.03 -1.78
C ILE A 49 11.61 -26.15 -2.47
N HIS A 50 10.97 -26.83 -3.41
CA HIS A 50 11.60 -27.85 -4.25
C HIS A 50 11.87 -27.29 -5.64
N PHE A 51 13.11 -27.38 -6.10
CA PHE A 51 13.52 -26.91 -7.41
C PHE A 51 13.52 -28.03 -8.46
N THR A 52 13.48 -27.65 -9.73
CA THR A 52 13.44 -28.58 -10.87
C THR A 52 14.72 -29.41 -11.03
N ASP A 53 15.82 -29.00 -10.43
CA ASP A 53 17.10 -29.71 -10.38
C ASP A 53 17.26 -30.62 -9.14
N GLY A 54 16.25 -30.68 -8.28
CA GLY A 54 16.25 -31.48 -7.06
C GLY A 54 16.81 -30.77 -5.83
N GLU A 55 17.24 -29.51 -5.93
CA GLU A 55 17.60 -28.71 -4.76
C GLU A 55 16.38 -28.44 -3.87
N VAL A 56 16.62 -28.32 -2.56
CA VAL A 56 15.58 -28.03 -1.56
C VAL A 56 16.03 -26.89 -0.65
N LEU A 57 15.19 -25.87 -0.51
CA LEU A 57 15.41 -24.75 0.42
C LEU A 57 14.31 -24.68 1.46
N ARG A 58 14.67 -24.29 2.68
CA ARG A 58 13.73 -24.04 3.78
C ARG A 58 13.88 -22.61 4.28
N GLY A 59 12.75 -21.94 4.47
CA GLY A 59 12.72 -20.58 4.99
C GLY A 59 11.31 -20.00 4.95
N TYR A 60 11.21 -18.69 4.88
CA TYR A 60 9.95 -17.98 4.85
C TYR A 60 9.75 -17.23 3.54
N VAL A 61 8.53 -17.16 3.05
CA VAL A 61 8.13 -16.38 1.86
C VAL A 61 6.90 -15.54 2.17
N ARG A 62 6.67 -14.45 1.42
CA ARG A 62 5.48 -13.60 1.60
C ARG A 62 4.24 -14.14 0.93
N GLU A 63 4.42 -14.90 -0.15
CA GLU A 63 3.34 -15.47 -0.95
C GLU A 63 3.84 -16.74 -1.65
N LEU A 64 2.91 -17.63 -2.00
CA LEU A 64 3.21 -18.88 -2.71
C LEU A 64 3.19 -18.72 -4.24
N GLY A 65 3.29 -17.47 -4.74
CA GLY A 65 3.16 -17.13 -6.16
C GLY A 65 1.72 -17.13 -6.69
N VAL A 66 0.74 -17.39 -5.83
CA VAL A 66 -0.69 -17.13 -6.06
C VAL A 66 -1.06 -15.98 -5.14
N SER A 67 -1.56 -14.87 -5.71
CA SER A 67 -2.15 -13.79 -4.92
C SER A 67 -3.24 -14.37 -4.02
N GLN A 68 -3.53 -13.75 -2.87
CA GLN A 68 -4.61 -14.18 -1.97
C GLN A 68 -5.97 -14.29 -2.68
N GLU A 69 -6.14 -13.62 -3.81
CA GLU A 69 -7.33 -13.68 -4.68
C GLU A 69 -7.33 -14.85 -5.69
N GLY A 70 -6.34 -15.75 -5.65
CA GLY A 70 -6.20 -16.85 -6.62
C GLY A 70 -5.58 -16.43 -7.96
N THR A 71 -5.17 -15.17 -8.10
CA THR A 71 -4.61 -14.64 -9.34
C THR A 71 -3.11 -14.93 -9.45
N VAL A 72 -2.70 -15.58 -10.54
CA VAL A 72 -1.29 -15.84 -10.87
C VAL A 72 -0.85 -14.89 -11.98
N TYR A 73 0.10 -14.01 -11.69
CA TYR A 73 0.67 -13.11 -12.69
C TYR A 73 1.83 -13.79 -13.41
N ILE A 74 1.59 -14.27 -14.63
CA ILE A 74 2.63 -14.85 -15.49
C ILE A 74 3.47 -13.71 -16.09
N GLY A 75 4.79 -13.79 -15.96
CA GLY A 75 5.73 -12.79 -16.49
C GLY A 75 6.24 -11.76 -15.47
N GLY A 76 5.98 -11.96 -14.18
CA GLY A 76 6.55 -11.16 -13.09
C GLY A 76 8.06 -11.34 -12.90
N SER A 77 8.61 -10.66 -11.88
CA SER A 77 10.02 -10.79 -11.49
C SER A 77 10.37 -12.25 -11.22
N SER A 78 11.37 -12.77 -11.91
CA SER A 78 11.91 -14.11 -11.63
C SER A 78 12.63 -14.15 -10.28
N ALA A 79 13.18 -13.02 -9.81
CA ALA A 79 13.87 -12.91 -8.52
C ALA A 79 12.86 -12.78 -7.36
N ASN A 80 12.89 -13.75 -6.47
CA ASN A 80 12.03 -13.87 -5.30
C ASN A 80 12.87 -14.00 -4.03
N TYR A 81 12.36 -13.52 -2.90
CA TYR A 81 13.11 -13.42 -1.65
C TYR A 81 12.76 -14.53 -0.68
N LEU A 82 13.79 -15.07 -0.05
CA LEU A 82 13.66 -15.97 1.09
C LEU A 82 13.97 -15.17 2.36
N TYR A 83 13.13 -15.35 3.38
CA TYR A 83 13.22 -14.65 4.65
C TYR A 83 13.54 -15.60 5.80
N ASP A 84 14.10 -15.06 6.88
CA ASP A 84 14.12 -15.70 8.19
C ASP A 84 12.83 -15.45 8.98
N ALA A 85 12.73 -16.01 10.20
CA ALA A 85 11.57 -15.85 11.07
C ALA A 85 11.36 -14.41 11.57
N SER A 86 12.38 -13.55 11.47
CA SER A 86 12.32 -12.13 11.82
C SER A 86 11.96 -11.25 10.62
N GLY A 87 11.80 -11.84 9.42
CA GLY A 87 11.49 -11.12 8.19
C GLY A 87 12.70 -10.48 7.51
N ASN A 88 13.93 -10.85 7.89
CA ASN A 88 15.12 -10.42 7.17
C ASN A 88 15.32 -11.27 5.92
N VAL A 89 15.74 -10.63 4.82
CA VAL A 89 16.11 -11.35 3.61
C VAL A 89 17.39 -12.14 3.85
N ILE A 90 17.33 -13.46 3.67
CA ILE A 90 18.46 -14.39 3.79
C ILE A 90 18.88 -15.00 2.46
N GLY A 91 18.10 -14.77 1.40
CA GLY A 91 18.43 -15.28 0.08
C GLY A 91 17.50 -14.77 -1.03
N VAL A 92 17.91 -15.03 -2.26
CA VAL A 92 17.14 -14.77 -3.47
C VAL A 92 17.11 -16.05 -4.30
N TYR A 93 15.95 -16.41 -4.84
CA TYR A 93 15.77 -17.58 -5.70
C TYR A 93 15.00 -17.20 -6.96
N ASN A 94 15.12 -18.05 -7.99
CA ASN A 94 14.39 -17.88 -9.24
C ASN A 94 13.08 -18.71 -9.18
N TYR A 95 11.92 -18.05 -9.19
CA TYR A 95 10.63 -18.73 -9.11
C TYR A 95 10.36 -19.64 -10.31
N ASN A 96 10.92 -19.34 -11.48
CA ASN A 96 10.77 -20.19 -12.67
C ASN A 96 11.49 -21.55 -12.54
N ARG A 97 12.39 -21.70 -11.56
CA ARG A 97 13.06 -22.97 -11.24
C ARG A 97 12.33 -23.76 -10.15
N VAL A 98 11.28 -23.19 -9.53
CA VAL A 98 10.52 -23.85 -8.49
C VAL A 98 9.58 -24.88 -9.13
N LEU A 99 9.69 -26.13 -8.68
CA LEU A 99 8.78 -27.20 -9.05
C LEU A 99 7.49 -27.12 -8.22
N TYR A 100 7.62 -26.99 -6.91
CA TYR A 100 6.51 -26.71 -5.98
C TYR A 100 7.04 -26.14 -4.65
N MET A 101 6.13 -25.53 -3.88
CA MET A 101 6.36 -25.15 -2.49
C MET A 101 5.40 -25.90 -1.59
N LYS A 102 5.90 -26.32 -0.43
CA LYS A 102 5.10 -26.98 0.60
C LYS A 102 5.12 -26.12 1.87
N LEU A 103 3.94 -25.79 2.37
CA LEU A 103 3.80 -25.20 3.71
C LEU A 103 4.24 -26.21 4.76
N ILE A 104 5.05 -25.75 5.71
CA ILE A 104 5.56 -26.55 6.81
C ILE A 104 5.34 -25.81 8.13
N ASP A 105 5.18 -26.56 9.22
CA ASP A 105 5.06 -26.03 10.59
C ASP A 105 6.40 -25.48 11.10
#